data_AF-A0A2A6RIJ9-F1
#
_entry.id   AF-A0A2A6RIJ9-F1
#
_cell.length_a   1.000
_cell.length_b   1.000
_cell.length_c   1.000
_cell.angle_alpha   90.00
_cell.angle_beta   90.00
_cell.angle_gamma   90.00
#
_symmetry.space_group_name_H-M   'P 1'
#
loop_
_entity.id
_entity.type
_entity.pdbx_description
1 polymer ?
#
loop_
_entity_poly.entity_id
_entity_poly.type
_entity_poly.pdbx_seq_one_letter_code
_entity_poly.pdbx_strand_id
1 'polypeptide(L)'
;MPKTVILHLSGEDPVLADMDQEPEPGDLFIRVTNMRKKDGKPVPYLAAGVQAVIYPWHRITFLEIMPSEEERSSVVDFFRM
;
A
#
# COMPACT_ATOMS: atom_id res chain seq x y z
N MET A 1 -0.19 13.38 -2.59
CA MET A 1 -1.07 12.74 -1.59
C MET A 1 -0.58 11.32 -1.37
N PRO A 2 -0.74 10.73 -0.18
CA PRO A 2 -0.33 9.35 0.03
C PRO A 2 -1.11 8.42 -0.91
N LYS A 3 -0.41 7.51 -1.57
CA LYS A 3 -1.03 6.52 -2.45
C LYS A 3 -1.50 5.33 -1.61
N THR A 4 -2.72 4.86 -1.86
CA THR A 4 -3.16 3.58 -1.28
C THR A 4 -2.42 2.45 -1.96
N VAL A 5 -1.91 1.52 -1.16
CA VAL A 5 -1.18 0.36 -1.63
C VAL A 5 -1.70 -0.93 -1.01
N ILE A 6 -1.57 -2.02 -1.75
CA ILE A 6 -1.90 -3.37 -1.28
C ILE A 6 -0.58 -4.12 -1.07
N LEU A 7 -0.31 -4.49 0.18
CA LEU A 7 0.89 -5.24 0.56
C LEU A 7 0.56 -6.73 0.58
N HIS A 8 1.32 -7.51 -0.19
CA HIS A 8 1.29 -8.96 -0.17
C HIS A 8 2.50 -9.47 0.61
N LEU A 9 2.33 -9.70 1.90
CA LEU A 9 3.39 -10.18 2.78
C LEU A 9 3.45 -11.71 2.75
N SER A 10 4.65 -12.27 2.88
CA SER A 10 4.83 -13.72 2.89
C SER A 10 4.11 -14.36 4.09
N GLY A 11 3.15 -15.24 3.81
CA GLY A 11 2.38 -15.98 4.83
C GLY A 11 1.19 -15.22 5.41
N GLU A 12 0.84 -14.05 4.87
CA GLU A 12 -0.26 -13.23 5.35
C GLU A 12 -1.28 -12.94 4.25
N ASP A 13 -2.52 -12.67 4.65
CA ASP A 13 -3.52 -12.12 3.74
C ASP A 13 -3.13 -10.68 3.32
N PRO A 14 -3.50 -10.25 2.10
CA PRO A 14 -3.13 -8.92 1.63
C PRO A 14 -3.78 -7.81 2.47
N VAL A 15 -2.99 -6.80 2.82
CA VAL A 15 -3.41 -5.66 3.64
C VAL A 15 -3.32 -4.36 2.86
N LEU A 16 -4.21 -3.42 3.17
CA LEU A 16 -4.18 -2.05 2.65
C LEU A 16 -3.30 -1.20 3.55
N ALA A 17 -2.56 -0.28 2.95
CA ALA A 17 -1.85 0.78 3.67
C ALA A 17 -1.71 2.02 2.79
N ASP A 18 -1.23 3.10 3.38
CA ASP A 18 -0.98 4.35 2.69
C ASP A 18 0.54 4.60 2.63
N MET A 19 1.04 4.93 1.44
CA MET A 19 2.46 5.17 1.16
C MET A 19 2.67 6.62 0.71
N ASP A 20 3.50 7.34 1.46
CA ASP A 20 3.78 8.76 1.21
C ASP A 20 4.65 8.98 -0.02
N GLN A 21 5.61 8.08 -0.25
CA GLN A 21 6.59 8.14 -1.33
C GLN A 21 6.83 6.74 -1.90
N GLU A 22 6.89 6.64 -3.23
CA GLU A 22 7.23 5.39 -3.90
C GLU A 22 8.69 4.99 -3.61
N PRO A 23 8.98 3.69 -3.51
CA PRO A 23 10.32 3.19 -3.23
C PRO A 23 11.29 3.49 -4.38
N GLU A 24 12.50 3.91 -4.04
CA GLU A 24 13.61 4.07 -4.97
C GLU A 24 14.43 2.78 -5.09
N PRO A 25 15.15 2.53 -6.19
CA PRO A 25 15.93 1.30 -6.38
C PRO A 25 16.97 0.98 -5.28
N GLY A 26 17.41 2.00 -4.53
CA GLY A 26 18.38 1.85 -3.44
C GLY A 26 17.77 1.60 -2.05
N ASP A 27 16.45 1.70 -1.92
CA ASP A 27 15.78 1.52 -0.64
C ASP A 27 15.90 0.06 -0.18
N LEU A 28 16.04 -0.14 1.14
CA LEU A 28 16.16 -1.48 1.74
C LEU A 28 14.82 -1.96 2.35
N PHE A 29 13.85 -1.07 2.46
CA PHE A 29 12.56 -1.29 3.09
C PHE A 29 11.53 -0.31 2.53
N ILE A 30 10.26 -0.60 2.77
CA ILE A 30 9.17 0.38 2.63
C ILE A 30 8.66 0.80 4.00
N ARG A 31 8.22 2.06 4.08
CA ARG A 31 7.47 2.59 5.21
C ARG A 31 6.04 2.87 4.75
N VAL A 32 5.07 2.33 5.47
CA VAL A 32 3.65 2.56 5.21
C VAL A 32 2.94 3.02 6.48
N THR A 33 1.78 3.65 6.31
CA THR A 33 0.92 4.15 7.38
C THR A 33 -0.50 3.62 7.21
N ASN A 34 -1.36 3.81 8.23
CA ASN A 34 -2.79 3.47 8.15
C ASN A 34 -3.08 2.03 7.67
N MET A 35 -2.27 1.07 8.15
CA MET A 35 -2.35 -0.32 7.71
C MET A 35 -3.60 -0.99 8.28
N ARG A 36 -4.38 -1.61 7.39
CA ARG A 36 -5.70 -2.17 7.68
C ARG A 36 -5.99 -3.37 6.77
N LYS A 37 -6.89 -4.25 7.20
CA LYS A 37 -7.43 -5.30 6.34
C LYS A 37 -8.26 -4.69 5.20
N LYS A 38 -8.52 -5.47 4.15
CA LYS A 38 -9.37 -5.05 3.03
C LYS A 38 -10.80 -4.66 3.45
N ASP A 39 -11.31 -5.21 4.55
CA ASP A 39 -12.60 -4.86 5.14
C ASP A 39 -12.54 -3.62 6.07
N GLY A 40 -11.39 -2.94 6.13
CA GLY A 40 -11.15 -1.76 6.95
C GLY A 40 -10.82 -2.05 8.42
N LYS A 41 -10.84 -3.31 8.87
CA LYS A 41 -10.52 -3.64 10.26
C LYS A 41 -9.02 -3.48 10.55
N PRO A 42 -8.64 -3.25 11.83
CA PRO A 42 -7.24 -3.26 12.25
C PRO A 42 -6.56 -4.59 11.93
N VAL A 43 -5.26 -4.51 11.67
CA VAL A 43 -4.41 -5.70 11.49
C VAL A 43 -4.06 -6.29 12.88
N PRO A 44 -4.42 -7.55 13.19
CA PRO A 44 -4.39 -8.08 14.55
C PRO A 44 -3.01 -8.12 15.22
N TYR A 45 -1.95 -8.28 14.43
CA TYR A 45 -0.58 -8.36 14.94
C TYR A 45 0.07 -6.98 15.18
N LEU A 46 -0.64 -5.89 14.89
CA LEU A 46 -0.15 -4.55 15.18
C LEU A 46 -0.51 -4.11 16.60
N ALA A 47 0.44 -3.39 17.22
CA ALA A 47 0.18 -2.73 18.49
C ALA A 47 -0.85 -1.60 18.34
N ALA A 48 -1.63 -1.37 19.41
CA ALA A 48 -2.56 -0.25 19.46
C ALA A 48 -1.84 1.09 19.28
N GLY A 49 -2.38 1.97 18.44
CA GLY A 49 -1.83 3.31 18.20
C GLY A 49 -0.57 3.36 17.33
N VAL A 50 -0.21 2.26 16.65
CA VAL A 50 0.91 2.27 15.70
C VAL A 50 0.66 3.32 14.59
N GLN A 51 1.66 4.15 14.32
CA GLN A 51 1.55 5.23 13.33
C GLN A 51 2.10 4.82 11.96
N ALA A 52 3.14 4.00 11.95
CA ALA A 52 3.80 3.53 10.74
C ALA A 52 4.36 2.12 10.95
N VAL A 53 4.47 1.38 9.85
CA VAL A 53 5.05 0.04 9.82
C VAL A 53 6.14 0.02 8.76
N ILE A 54 7.26 -0.62 9.07
CA ILE A 54 8.40 -0.76 8.16
C ILE A 54 8.53 -2.24 7.81
N TYR A 55 8.57 -2.54 6.50
CA TYR A 55 8.78 -3.89 6.01
C TYR A 55 10.04 -3.95 5.14
N PRO A 56 10.97 -4.87 5.40
CA PRO A 56 12.08 -5.12 4.50
C PRO A 56 11.58 -5.85 3.24
N TRP A 57 12.26 -5.65 2.11
CA TRP A 57 11.85 -6.21 0.82
C TRP A 57 11.66 -7.73 0.83
N HIS A 58 12.53 -8.46 1.52
CA HIS A 58 12.49 -9.93 1.56
C HIS A 58 11.25 -10.52 2.26
N ARG A 59 10.41 -9.69 2.91
CA ARG A 59 9.13 -10.11 3.49
C ARG A 59 7.93 -9.81 2.59
N ILE A 60 8.14 -9.04 1.53
CA ILE A 60 7.11 -8.59 0.59
C ILE A 60 7.20 -9.44 -0.67
N THR A 61 6.11 -10.11 -1.03
CA THR A 61 6.04 -10.90 -2.27
C THR A 61 5.90 -9.98 -3.47
N PHE A 62 4.98 -9.01 -3.39
CA PHE A 62 4.82 -7.90 -4.34
C PHE A 62 3.94 -6.80 -3.71
N LEU A 63 3.85 -5.65 -4.39
CA LEU A 63 3.08 -4.49 -3.94
C LEU A 63 2.26 -3.92 -5.10
N GLU A 64 1.00 -3.59 -4.85
CA GLU A 64 0.15 -2.87 -5.81
C GLU A 64 0.10 -1.40 -5.39
N ILE A 65 0.48 -0.50 -6.29
CA ILE A 65 0.32 0.95 -6.12
C ILE A 65 -0.96 1.35 -6.81
N MET A 66 -1.97 1.75 -6.05
CA MET A 66 -3.26 2.14 -6.62
C MET A 66 -3.18 3.55 -7.20
N PRO A 67 -3.78 3.80 -8.38
CA PRO A 67 -3.87 5.15 -8.91
C PRO A 67 -4.73 5.99 -7.97
N SER A 68 -4.29 7.23 -7.77
CA SER A 68 -5.06 8.28 -7.11
C SER A 68 -6.35 8.57 -7.88
N GLU A 69 -7.31 9.21 -7.21
CA GLU A 69 -8.59 9.57 -7.83
C GLU A 69 -8.41 10.53 -9.02
N GLU A 70 -7.47 11.46 -8.92
CA GLU A 70 -7.08 12.37 -10.01
C GLU A 70 -6.50 11.60 -11.21
N GLU A 71 -5.59 10.64 -10.97
CA GLU A 71 -5.03 9.80 -12.04
C GLU A 71 -6.11 8.94 -12.71
N ARG A 72 -7.09 8.42 -11.94
CA ARG A 72 -8.21 7.63 -12.50
C ARG A 72 -9.09 8.44 -13.44
N SER A 73 -9.33 9.72 -13.15
CA SER A 73 -10.19 10.58 -13.99
C SER A 73 -9.59 10.80 -15.38
N SER A 74 -8.26 10.80 -15.53
CA SER A 74 -7.58 11.04 -16.80
C SER A 74 -7.64 9.86 -17.79
N VAL A 75 -7.94 8.65 -17.32
CA VAL A 75 -7.91 7.41 -18.12
C VAL A 75 -9.25 7.11 -18.79
N VAL A 76 -10.36 7.67 -18.29
CA VAL A 76 -11.73 7.34 -18.78
C VAL A 76 -12.04 7.94 -20.17
N ASP A 77 -11.29 8.93 -20.64
CA ASP A 77 -11.60 9.64 -21.90
C ASP A 77 -11.10 8.95 -23.19
N PHE A 78 -10.34 7.86 -23.10
CA PHE A 78 -9.74 7.21 -24.28
C PHE A 78 -10.57 6.10 -24.95
N PHE A 79 -11.74 5.76 -24.40
CA PHE A 79 -12.67 4.82 -25.05
C PHE A 79 -13.87 5.57 -25.64
N ARG A 80 -13.68 6.18 -26.82
CA ARG A 80 -14.80 6.52 -27.72
C ARG A 80 -14.74 5.59 -28.94
N MET A 81 -15.78 4.74 -29.05
CA MET A 81 -16.14 3.96 -30.25
C MET A 81 -16.83 4.86 -31.27
#